data_AF-A0A534JHE9-F1
#
_entry.id   AF-A0A534JHE9-F1
#
_cell.length_a   1.000
_cell.length_b   1.000
_cell.length_c   1.000
_cell.angle_alpha   90.00
_cell.angle_beta   90.00
_cell.angle_gamma   90.00
#
_symmetry.space_group_name_H-M   'P 1'
#
loop_
_entity.id
_entity.type
_entity.pdbx_description
1 polymer ?
#
loop_
_entity_poly.entity_id
_entity_poly.type
_entity_poly.pdbx_seq_one_letter_code
_entity_poly.pdbx_strand_id
1 'polypeptide(L)'
;MQRGTKVVIALIIVASVFAGVTLYAESTLRQAFQRQLLVVRATNTITSNAPSGTGIPADFGPHCAKAMFAQSGALIVQSDAIPANATGVVYVQFTYEHDRTFAQSGGDNVAVFFFRAGATLVDIVSAVNNTTALFRMENRNSTLFVGGTEYGKGQTFLSTFTTPVAMGSNTWTVQEAYAVTSLGFTTVTVQPPAACA
;
A
#
# COMPACT_ATOMS: atom_id res chain seq x y z
N MET A 1 -16.05 -43.10 38.71
CA MET A 1 -16.03 -41.91 37.83
C MET A 1 -14.78 -41.96 36.93
N GLN A 2 -14.56 -43.07 36.23
CA GLN A 2 -14.87 -43.31 34.80
C GLN A 2 -14.14 -42.38 33.82
N ARG A 3 -13.11 -42.95 33.15
CA ARG A 3 -12.27 -42.35 32.10
C ARG A 3 -13.07 -41.60 31.01
N GLY A 4 -14.31 -42.01 30.74
CA GLY A 4 -15.18 -41.36 29.74
C GLY A 4 -15.49 -39.90 30.06
N THR A 5 -15.68 -39.53 31.33
CA THR A 5 -16.04 -38.15 31.71
C THR A 5 -14.89 -37.17 31.47
N LYS A 6 -13.64 -37.60 31.66
CA LYS A 6 -12.44 -36.77 31.40
C LYS A 6 -12.24 -36.50 29.91
N VAL A 7 -12.52 -37.49 29.07
CA VAL A 7 -12.43 -37.37 27.60
C VAL A 7 -13.50 -36.41 27.07
N VAL A 8 -14.73 -36.50 27.60
CA VAL A 8 -15.83 -35.60 27.23
C VAL A 8 -15.52 -34.16 27.63
N ILE A 9 -15.00 -33.93 28.84
CA ILE A 9 -14.60 -32.57 29.28
C ILE A 9 -13.49 -32.02 28.40
N ALA A 10 -12.48 -32.82 28.06
CA ALA A 10 -11.40 -32.40 27.17
C ALA A 10 -11.90 -32.02 25.77
N LEU A 11 -12.84 -32.80 25.20
CA LEU A 11 -13.47 -32.50 23.92
C LEU A 11 -14.29 -31.21 23.96
N ILE A 12 -15.03 -30.95 25.04
CA ILE A 12 -15.79 -29.71 25.22
C ILE A 12 -14.84 -28.51 25.27
N ILE A 13 -13.73 -28.61 26.02
CA ILE A 13 -12.74 -27.54 26.10
C ILE A 13 -12.12 -27.27 24.73
N VAL A 14 -11.68 -28.32 24.02
CA VAL A 14 -11.10 -28.19 22.67
C VAL A 14 -12.11 -27.58 21.70
N ALA A 15 -13.37 -28.02 21.70
CA ALA A 15 -14.42 -27.46 20.85
C ALA A 15 -14.72 -26.00 21.20
N SER A 16 -14.69 -25.63 22.48
CA SER A 16 -14.91 -24.24 22.95
C SER A 16 -13.77 -23.32 22.55
N VAL A 17 -12.52 -23.78 22.67
CA VAL A 17 -11.33 -23.04 22.21
C VAL A 17 -11.36 -22.89 20.70
N PHE A 18 -11.66 -23.97 19.97
CA PHE A 18 -11.77 -23.93 18.52
C PHE A 18 -12.85 -22.94 18.10
N ALA A 19 -14.08 -23.07 18.61
CA ALA A 19 -15.17 -22.15 18.33
C ALA A 19 -14.85 -20.69 18.70
N GLY A 20 -14.17 -20.47 19.83
CA GLY A 20 -13.71 -19.13 20.24
C GLY A 20 -12.70 -18.53 19.25
N VAL A 21 -11.74 -19.34 18.77
CA VAL A 21 -10.77 -18.92 17.76
C VAL A 21 -11.45 -18.69 16.40
N THR A 22 -12.40 -19.54 15.99
CA THR A 22 -13.13 -19.37 14.74
C THR A 22 -14.00 -18.11 14.78
N LEU A 23 -14.70 -17.86 15.89
CA LEU A 23 -15.53 -16.66 16.07
C LEU A 23 -14.68 -15.39 16.16
N TYR A 24 -13.51 -15.45 16.80
CA TYR A 24 -12.56 -14.35 16.80
C TYR A 24 -12.00 -14.07 15.40
N ALA A 25 -11.63 -15.11 14.66
CA ALA A 25 -11.21 -14.97 13.26
C ALA A 25 -12.34 -14.41 12.39
N GLU A 26 -13.57 -14.90 12.55
CA GLU A 26 -14.74 -14.42 11.83
C GLU A 26 -15.09 -12.97 12.20
N SER A 27 -14.99 -12.57 13.48
CA SER A 27 -15.22 -11.18 13.88
C SER A 27 -14.15 -10.24 13.34
N THR A 28 -12.89 -10.69 13.35
CA THR A 28 -11.75 -9.94 12.82
C THR A 28 -11.87 -9.80 11.31
N LEU A 29 -12.31 -10.85 10.61
CA LEU A 29 -12.61 -10.85 9.18
C LEU A 29 -13.83 -9.97 8.86
N ARG A 30 -14.94 -10.07 9.61
CA ARG A 30 -16.11 -9.18 9.45
C ARG A 30 -15.76 -7.71 9.65
N GLN A 31 -14.97 -7.40 10.67
CA GLN A 31 -14.47 -6.05 10.90
C GLN A 31 -13.50 -5.61 9.80
N ALA A 32 -12.74 -6.54 9.19
CA ALA A 32 -11.91 -6.23 8.02
C ALA A 32 -12.75 -5.94 6.77
N PHE A 33 -13.85 -6.66 6.54
CA PHE A 33 -14.76 -6.47 5.41
C PHE A 33 -15.72 -5.27 5.55
N GLN A 34 -15.98 -4.79 6.77
CA GLN A 34 -16.75 -3.56 7.01
C GLN A 34 -15.91 -2.27 6.92
N ARG A 35 -14.60 -2.37 6.72
CA ARG A 35 -13.75 -1.20 6.46
C ARG A 35 -14.04 -0.72 5.05
N GLN A 36 -14.73 0.40 4.93
CA GLN A 36 -14.88 1.11 3.67
C GLN A 36 -13.50 1.62 3.24
N LEU A 37 -12.81 0.85 2.41
CA LEU A 37 -11.47 1.16 1.95
C LEU A 37 -11.60 2.10 0.74
N LEU A 38 -11.33 3.38 0.94
CA LEU A 38 -11.05 4.33 -0.15
C LEU A 38 -9.90 3.74 -0.96
N VAL A 39 -9.97 3.75 -2.30
CA VAL A 39 -8.85 3.35 -3.16
C VAL A 39 -8.45 4.52 -4.04
N VAL A 40 -7.14 4.73 -4.08
CA VAL A 40 -6.47 5.75 -4.88
C VAL A 40 -5.50 5.02 -5.79
N ARG A 41 -5.30 5.52 -7.01
CA ARG A 41 -4.25 5.06 -7.93
C ARG A 41 -3.33 6.22 -8.21
N ALA A 42 -2.03 6.04 -8.00
CA ALA A 42 -1.03 7.01 -8.41
C ALA A 42 -0.07 6.38 -9.42
N THR A 43 0.17 7.02 -10.57
CA THR A 43 1.17 6.64 -11.59
C THR A 43 2.31 7.64 -11.61
N ASN A 44 3.54 7.20 -11.92
CA ASN A 44 4.74 8.05 -11.82
C ASN A 44 5.68 7.88 -13.02
N THR A 45 6.19 8.98 -13.58
CA THR A 45 7.29 8.99 -14.57
C THR A 45 8.52 9.63 -13.94
N ILE A 46 9.70 9.03 -14.11
CA ILE A 46 10.94 9.51 -13.48
C ILE A 46 12.01 9.77 -14.53
N THR A 47 12.63 10.96 -14.49
CA THR A 47 13.74 11.33 -15.39
C THR A 47 14.86 12.00 -14.61
N SER A 48 16.08 11.98 -15.17
CA SER A 48 17.23 12.65 -14.58
C SER A 48 18.04 13.42 -15.61
N ASN A 49 18.75 14.46 -15.16
CA ASN A 49 19.79 15.10 -15.95
C ASN A 49 21.18 14.43 -15.83
N ALA A 50 21.28 13.31 -15.11
CA ALA A 50 22.51 12.54 -15.02
C ALA A 50 22.89 11.90 -16.38
N PRO A 51 24.18 11.65 -16.63
CA PRO A 51 24.61 10.85 -17.78
C PRO A 51 24.02 9.43 -17.73
N SER A 52 23.71 8.84 -18.89
CA SER A 52 23.25 7.44 -18.95
C SER A 52 24.27 6.48 -18.32
N GLY A 53 23.79 5.47 -17.58
CA GLY A 53 24.66 4.49 -16.92
C GLY A 53 25.25 4.94 -15.58
N THR A 54 24.82 6.09 -15.05
CA THR A 54 25.26 6.60 -13.74
C THR A 54 24.89 5.65 -12.58
N GLY A 55 23.82 4.88 -12.73
CA GLY A 55 23.40 3.89 -11.73
C GLY A 55 22.79 4.54 -10.49
N ILE A 56 21.92 5.55 -10.69
CA ILE A 56 21.20 6.18 -9.57
C ILE A 56 20.35 5.11 -8.88
N PRO A 57 20.56 4.84 -7.57
CA PRO A 57 19.72 3.92 -6.82
C PRO A 57 18.36 4.56 -6.59
N ALA A 58 17.31 3.78 -6.82
CA ALA A 58 15.94 4.15 -6.53
C ALA A 58 15.26 2.95 -5.86
N ASP A 59 14.45 3.22 -4.84
CA ASP A 59 13.66 2.22 -4.14
C ASP A 59 12.24 2.21 -4.73
N PHE A 60 12.04 1.30 -5.66
CA PHE A 60 10.81 1.17 -6.42
C PHE A 60 9.90 0.13 -5.75
N GLY A 61 9.06 0.52 -4.79
CA GLY A 61 8.03 -0.39 -4.21
C GLY A 61 8.57 -1.62 -3.45
N PRO A 62 7.71 -2.36 -2.71
CA PRO A 62 8.17 -3.33 -1.74
C PRO A 62 8.66 -4.60 -2.42
N HIS A 63 9.86 -5.02 -2.05
CA HIS A 63 10.32 -6.39 -2.23
C HIS A 63 9.26 -7.38 -1.69
N CYS A 64 8.64 -8.14 -2.59
CA CYS A 64 7.41 -8.93 -2.40
C CYS A 64 6.15 -8.08 -2.12
N ALA A 65 5.51 -7.55 -3.16
CA ALA A 65 4.24 -6.86 -3.02
C ALA A 65 3.18 -7.69 -2.28
N LYS A 66 2.83 -7.24 -1.08
CA LYS A 66 1.72 -7.79 -0.27
C LYS A 66 0.34 -7.42 -0.81
N ALA A 67 0.25 -6.87 -2.02
CA ALA A 67 -0.99 -6.56 -2.71
C ALA A 67 -0.82 -6.58 -4.23
N MET A 68 -1.87 -6.95 -4.95
CA MET A 68 -1.88 -7.01 -6.41
C MET A 68 -3.28 -6.78 -6.98
N PHE A 69 -3.38 -6.48 -8.28
CA PHE A 69 -4.68 -6.47 -8.96
C PHE A 69 -5.03 -7.84 -9.54
N ALA A 70 -6.26 -8.28 -9.29
CA ALA A 70 -6.86 -9.36 -10.06
C ALA A 70 -7.15 -8.90 -11.50
N GLN A 71 -7.23 -9.83 -12.44
CA GLN A 71 -7.69 -9.54 -13.81
C GLN A 71 -9.08 -8.89 -13.85
N SER A 72 -9.90 -9.12 -12.82
CA SER A 72 -11.22 -8.49 -12.66
C SER A 72 -11.16 -7.02 -12.24
N GLY A 73 -9.98 -6.46 -11.97
CA GLY A 73 -9.79 -5.11 -11.45
C GLY A 73 -9.98 -4.97 -9.94
N ALA A 74 -10.23 -6.07 -9.22
CA ALA A 74 -10.27 -6.07 -7.76
C ALA A 74 -8.86 -5.97 -7.16
N LEU A 75 -8.72 -5.18 -6.10
CA LEU A 75 -7.48 -5.13 -5.32
C LEU A 75 -7.44 -6.32 -4.37
N ILE A 76 -6.40 -7.14 -4.51
CA ILE A 76 -6.07 -8.25 -3.62
C ILE A 76 -5.01 -7.76 -2.64
N VAL A 77 -5.25 -7.90 -1.34
CA VAL A 77 -4.28 -7.54 -0.29
C VAL A 77 -4.07 -8.73 0.64
N GLN A 78 -2.82 -9.02 0.99
CA GLN A 78 -2.48 -10.02 1.98
C GLN A 78 -2.97 -9.57 3.37
N SER A 79 -3.65 -10.46 4.07
CA SER A 79 -4.28 -10.18 5.36
C SER A 79 -3.32 -9.71 6.46
N ASP A 80 -2.07 -10.18 6.46
CA ASP A 80 -1.03 -9.80 7.42
C ASP A 80 -0.47 -8.40 7.17
N ALA A 81 -0.68 -7.84 5.97
CA ALA A 81 -0.27 -6.49 5.61
C ALA A 81 -1.22 -5.42 6.13
N ILE A 82 -2.48 -5.78 6.42
CA ILE A 82 -3.54 -4.84 6.79
C ILE A 82 -3.47 -4.56 8.30
N PRO A 83 -3.17 -3.32 8.73
CA PRO A 83 -3.21 -2.98 10.15
C PRO A 83 -4.60 -3.20 10.74
N ALA A 84 -4.67 -3.69 11.98
CA ALA A 84 -5.93 -3.94 12.68
C ALA A 84 -6.78 -2.67 12.86
N ASN A 85 -6.20 -1.47 12.78
CA ASN A 85 -6.88 -0.18 12.89
C ASN A 85 -6.95 0.60 11.57
N ALA A 86 -6.78 -0.07 10.42
CA ALA A 86 -6.87 0.55 9.12
C ALA A 86 -8.30 1.08 8.84
N THR A 87 -8.41 2.34 8.45
CA THR A 87 -9.67 3.01 8.10
C THR A 87 -9.76 3.36 6.62
N GLY A 88 -8.69 3.18 5.86
CA GLY A 88 -8.61 3.39 4.42
C GLY A 88 -7.31 2.84 3.86
N VAL A 89 -7.22 2.71 2.54
CA VAL A 89 -6.01 2.26 1.85
C VAL A 89 -5.62 3.28 0.78
N VAL A 90 -4.34 3.47 0.54
CA VAL A 90 -3.86 4.17 -0.63
C VAL A 90 -2.99 3.19 -1.37
N TYR A 91 -3.28 3.03 -2.64
CA TYR A 91 -2.48 2.21 -3.52
C TYR A 91 -1.79 3.11 -4.53
N VAL A 92 -0.52 2.83 -4.79
CA VAL A 92 0.30 3.59 -5.72
C VAL A 92 0.86 2.59 -6.72
N GLN A 93 0.42 2.65 -7.98
CA GLN A 93 0.99 1.84 -9.04
C GLN A 93 2.08 2.64 -9.74
N PHE A 94 3.32 2.36 -9.41
CA PHE A 94 4.42 2.97 -10.10
C PHE A 94 4.69 2.28 -11.43
N THR A 95 4.21 2.87 -12.52
CA THR A 95 4.66 2.52 -13.86
C THR A 95 5.91 3.33 -14.18
N TYR A 96 7.09 2.86 -13.74
CA TYR A 96 8.34 3.59 -13.95
C TYR A 96 8.78 3.54 -15.43
N GLU A 97 8.37 4.54 -16.19
CA GLU A 97 9.16 4.97 -17.34
C GLU A 97 10.35 5.76 -16.79
N HIS A 98 11.52 5.14 -16.83
CA HIS A 98 12.78 5.74 -16.43
C HIS A 98 13.76 5.78 -17.60
N ASP A 99 14.60 6.81 -17.62
CA ASP A 99 15.70 6.86 -18.57
C ASP A 99 16.83 5.88 -18.15
N ARG A 100 17.86 5.77 -18.98
CA ARG A 100 18.96 4.81 -18.77
C ARG A 100 19.91 5.19 -17.61
N THR A 101 19.57 6.15 -16.76
CA THR A 101 20.44 6.63 -15.68
C THR A 101 20.25 5.86 -14.36
N PHE A 102 19.10 5.21 -14.17
CA PHE A 102 18.76 4.49 -12.95
C PHE A 102 19.29 3.04 -12.97
N ALA A 103 19.72 2.54 -11.81
CA ALA A 103 20.09 1.15 -11.68
C ALA A 103 18.86 0.24 -11.86
N GLN A 104 18.97 -0.85 -12.61
CA GLN A 104 17.91 -1.87 -12.75
C GLN A 104 17.81 -2.78 -11.51
N SER A 105 18.24 -2.31 -10.34
CA SER A 105 18.11 -3.08 -9.11
C SER A 105 16.66 -2.99 -8.66
N GLY A 106 15.96 -4.13 -8.78
CA GLY A 106 14.80 -4.57 -8.01
C GLY A 106 13.78 -3.51 -7.57
N GLY A 107 12.53 -3.73 -7.96
CA GLY A 107 11.42 -2.99 -7.39
C GLY A 107 10.09 -3.34 -8.05
N ASP A 108 9.04 -3.37 -7.23
CA ASP A 108 7.69 -3.66 -7.66
C ASP A 108 6.97 -2.38 -8.10
N ASN A 109 6.13 -2.49 -9.12
CA ASN A 109 5.33 -1.40 -9.68
C ASN A 109 4.16 -0.98 -8.76
N VAL A 110 4.18 -1.32 -7.47
CA VAL A 110 3.03 -1.21 -6.57
C VAL A 110 3.47 -0.92 -5.13
N ALA A 111 3.01 0.16 -4.51
CA ALA A 111 3.05 0.36 -3.07
C ALA A 111 1.65 0.47 -2.45
N VAL A 112 1.52 0.07 -1.20
CA VAL A 112 0.28 0.15 -0.42
C VAL A 112 0.53 0.84 0.91
N PHE A 113 -0.29 1.84 1.19
CA PHE A 113 -0.31 2.61 2.43
C PHE A 113 -1.68 2.48 3.08
N PHE A 114 -1.76 2.67 4.39
CA PHE A 114 -3.01 2.56 5.14
C PHE A 114 -3.24 3.81 5.98
N PHE A 115 -4.44 4.39 5.88
CA PHE A 115 -4.93 5.35 6.85
C PHE A 115 -5.33 4.60 8.13
N ARG A 116 -5.15 5.23 9.29
CA ARG A 116 -5.44 4.61 10.59
C ARG A 116 -6.34 5.51 11.44
N ALA A 117 -7.06 4.91 12.39
CA ALA A 117 -7.76 5.67 13.42
C ALA A 117 -6.74 6.55 14.19
N GLY A 118 -6.85 7.88 14.05
CA GLY A 118 -5.93 8.87 14.64
C GLY A 118 -4.79 9.35 13.72
N ALA A 119 -4.58 8.70 12.58
CA ALA A 119 -3.63 9.14 11.54
C ALA A 119 -4.33 9.11 10.17
N THR A 120 -4.97 10.24 9.86
CA THR A 120 -5.73 10.44 8.61
C THR A 120 -4.85 10.98 7.48
N LEU A 121 -3.54 11.07 7.69
CA LEU A 121 -2.57 11.61 6.75
C LEU A 121 -1.57 10.52 6.35
N VAL A 122 -1.20 10.49 5.07
CA VAL A 122 -0.16 9.62 4.53
C VAL A 122 0.74 10.46 3.63
N ASP A 123 2.05 10.42 3.90
CA ASP A 123 3.06 11.04 3.04
C ASP A 123 3.51 10.04 1.98
N ILE A 124 3.51 10.49 0.72
CA ILE A 124 4.17 9.80 -0.37
C ILE A 124 5.53 10.43 -0.56
N VAL A 125 6.56 9.60 -0.41
CA VAL A 125 7.96 10.02 -0.47
C VAL A 125 8.56 9.68 -1.83
N SER A 126 9.64 10.40 -2.18
CA SER A 126 10.38 10.18 -3.42
C SER A 126 11.01 8.79 -3.47
N ALA A 127 10.99 8.17 -4.65
CA ALA A 127 11.61 6.85 -4.86
C ALA A 127 13.15 6.94 -4.82
N VAL A 128 13.72 8.12 -5.10
CA VAL A 128 15.17 8.35 -5.09
C VAL A 128 15.67 9.01 -3.81
N ASN A 129 14.76 9.58 -3.01
CA ASN A 129 15.09 10.23 -1.74
C ASN A 129 13.91 10.16 -0.76
N ASN A 130 13.89 9.13 0.08
CA ASN A 130 12.80 8.88 1.03
C ASN A 130 12.61 9.98 2.10
N THR A 131 13.54 10.95 2.22
CA THR A 131 13.38 12.12 3.11
C THR A 131 12.54 13.22 2.47
N THR A 132 12.37 13.20 1.15
CA THR A 132 11.54 14.14 0.41
C THR A 132 10.11 13.62 0.31
N ALA A 133 9.20 14.23 1.07
CA ALA A 133 7.77 14.05 0.86
C ALA A 133 7.35 14.80 -0.41
N LEU A 134 6.77 14.08 -1.36
CA LEU A 134 6.30 14.62 -2.63
C LEU A 134 4.93 15.26 -2.45
N PHE A 135 4.00 14.51 -1.88
CA PHE A 135 2.69 15.04 -1.54
C PHE A 135 2.12 14.28 -0.34
N ARG A 136 1.27 14.97 0.39
CA ARG A 136 0.53 14.45 1.52
C ARG A 136 -0.91 14.20 1.11
N MET A 137 -1.37 12.98 1.31
CA MET A 137 -2.77 12.64 1.17
C MET A 137 -3.46 12.71 2.51
N GLU A 138 -4.69 13.23 2.51
CA GLU A 138 -5.57 13.24 3.66
C GLU A 138 -6.82 12.42 3.35
N ASN A 139 -7.23 11.61 4.32
CA ASN A 139 -8.52 10.95 4.32
C ASN A 139 -9.53 11.84 5.05
N ARG A 140 -10.50 12.38 4.31
CA ARG A 140 -11.69 13.01 4.89
C ARG A 140 -12.91 12.49 4.14
N ASN A 141 -13.82 11.80 4.84
CA ASN A 141 -15.08 11.31 4.29
C ASN A 141 -14.96 10.47 2.99
N SER A 142 -13.90 9.69 2.85
CA SER A 142 -13.68 8.82 1.68
C SER A 142 -13.59 9.55 0.34
N THR A 143 -13.15 10.81 0.38
CA THR A 143 -12.62 11.51 -0.79
C THR A 143 -11.12 11.72 -0.62
N LEU A 144 -10.41 11.79 -1.74
CA LEU A 144 -8.97 12.00 -1.74
C LEU A 144 -8.72 13.48 -1.50
N PHE A 145 -7.96 13.84 -0.48
CA PHE A 145 -7.44 15.20 -0.35
C PHE A 145 -5.95 15.21 -0.57
N VAL A 146 -5.45 16.19 -1.32
CA VAL A 146 -4.01 16.44 -1.49
C VAL A 146 -3.75 17.90 -1.18
N GLY A 147 -2.94 18.17 -0.15
CA GLY A 147 -2.61 19.55 0.26
C GLY A 147 -3.82 20.44 0.56
N GLY A 148 -4.93 19.85 1.04
CA GLY A 148 -6.17 20.56 1.33
C GLY A 148 -7.15 20.69 0.15
N THR A 149 -6.78 20.27 -1.06
CA THR A 149 -7.70 20.21 -2.22
C THR A 149 -8.39 18.85 -2.30
N GLU A 150 -9.71 18.86 -2.47
CA GLU A 150 -10.52 17.65 -2.64
C GLU A 150 -10.51 17.15 -4.09
N TYR A 151 -10.29 15.86 -4.27
CA TYR A 151 -10.37 15.13 -5.53
C TYR A 151 -11.42 14.02 -5.41
N GLY A 152 -12.57 14.26 -6.05
CA GLY A 152 -13.66 13.30 -6.14
C GLY A 152 -13.33 12.10 -7.02
N LYS A 153 -14.21 11.10 -7.03
CA LYS A 153 -14.06 9.89 -7.86
C LYS A 153 -13.84 10.26 -9.33
N GLY A 154 -12.79 9.68 -9.94
CA GLY A 154 -12.42 9.91 -11.34
C GLY A 154 -11.65 11.20 -11.60
N GLN A 155 -11.50 12.08 -10.61
CA GLN A 155 -10.63 13.25 -10.72
C GLN A 155 -9.17 12.87 -10.49
N THR A 156 -8.28 13.53 -11.22
CA THR A 156 -6.84 13.29 -11.19
C THR A 156 -6.11 14.54 -10.72
N PHE A 157 -5.29 14.38 -9.70
CA PHE A 157 -4.25 15.32 -9.32
C PHE A 157 -3.00 15.03 -10.15
N LEU A 158 -2.43 16.07 -10.76
CA LEU A 158 -1.16 15.98 -11.50
C LEU A 158 -0.14 16.87 -10.80
N SER A 159 1.06 16.36 -10.60
CA SER A 159 2.17 17.17 -10.08
C SER A 159 3.50 16.70 -10.63
N THR A 160 4.47 17.60 -10.61
CA THR A 160 5.86 17.32 -10.98
C THR A 160 6.75 17.86 -9.88
N PHE A 161 7.64 17.01 -9.40
CA PHE A 161 8.57 17.31 -8.32
C PHE A 161 9.99 17.19 -8.81
N THR A 162 10.87 18.00 -8.23
CA THR A 162 12.27 18.03 -8.56
C THR A 162 13.07 17.79 -7.29
N THR A 163 13.86 16.72 -7.28
CA THR A 163 14.62 16.27 -6.12
C THR A 163 16.10 16.17 -6.49
N PRO A 164 17.02 16.80 -5.73
CA PRO A 164 18.44 16.58 -5.92
C PRO A 164 18.84 15.20 -5.38
N VAL A 165 19.70 14.50 -6.12
CA VAL A 165 20.31 13.24 -5.72
C VAL A 165 21.83 13.39 -5.77
N ALA A 166 22.49 13.09 -4.65
CA ALA A 166 23.95 13.13 -4.54
C ALA A 166 24.54 11.72 -4.59
N MET A 167 25.50 11.49 -5.47
CA MET A 167 26.26 10.25 -5.57
C MET A 167 27.75 10.56 -5.66
N GLY A 168 28.49 10.16 -4.63
CA GLY A 168 29.88 10.58 -4.48
C GLY A 168 29.99 12.10 -4.40
N SER A 169 30.81 12.70 -5.28
CA SER A 169 31.01 14.15 -5.35
C SER A 169 30.04 14.87 -6.29
N ASN A 170 29.15 14.14 -6.97
CA ASN A 170 28.26 14.71 -7.99
C ASN A 170 26.84 14.81 -7.45
N THR A 171 26.14 15.87 -7.87
CA THR A 171 24.73 16.06 -7.59
C THR A 171 23.98 16.23 -8.91
N TRP A 172 22.92 15.44 -9.09
CA TRP A 172 22.03 15.52 -10.23
C TRP A 172 20.62 15.86 -9.78
N THR A 173 19.82 16.28 -10.75
CA THR A 173 18.43 16.59 -10.59
C THR A 173 17.61 15.42 -11.10
N VAL A 174 16.72 14.90 -10.26
CA VAL A 174 15.70 13.93 -10.63
C VAL A 174 14.36 14.64 -10.67
N GLN A 175 13.59 14.40 -11.73
CA GLN A 175 12.22 14.87 -11.86
C GLN A 175 11.27 13.68 -11.76
N GLU A 176 10.28 13.78 -10.88
CA GLU A 176 9.24 12.76 -10.70
C GLU A 176 7.86 13.37 -10.97
N ALA A 177 7.14 12.86 -11.96
CA ALA A 177 5.83 13.33 -12.37
C ALA A 177 4.74 12.34 -11.96
N TYR A 178 3.82 12.78 -11.11
CA TYR A 178 2.77 11.95 -10.52
C TYR A 178 1.39 12.31 -11.04
N ALA A 179 0.61 11.28 -11.35
CA ALA A 179 -0.83 11.39 -11.60
C ALA A 179 -1.60 10.53 -10.60
N VAL A 180 -2.38 11.16 -9.72
CA VAL A 180 -3.11 10.52 -8.62
C VAL A 180 -4.61 10.63 -8.88
N THR A 181 -5.27 9.50 -9.15
CA THR A 181 -6.71 9.42 -9.40
C THR A 181 -7.41 8.76 -8.22
N SER A 182 -8.45 9.42 -7.70
CA SER A 182 -9.36 8.82 -6.72
C SER A 182 -10.29 7.82 -7.41
N LEU A 183 -10.26 6.55 -7.00
CA LEU A 183 -11.17 5.53 -7.52
C LEU A 183 -12.47 5.43 -6.69
N GLY A 184 -12.55 6.17 -5.58
CA GLY A 184 -13.63 6.04 -4.60
C GLY A 184 -13.58 4.70 -3.89
N PHE A 185 -14.74 4.16 -3.53
CA PHE A 185 -14.84 2.81 -2.99
C PHE A 185 -14.71 1.76 -4.09
N THR A 186 -13.82 0.79 -3.91
CA THR A 186 -13.74 -0.42 -4.72
C THR A 186 -13.93 -1.65 -3.85
N THR A 187 -14.30 -2.77 -4.47
CA THR A 187 -14.37 -4.06 -3.78
C THR A 187 -12.95 -4.53 -3.47
N VAL A 188 -12.60 -4.60 -2.18
CA VAL A 188 -11.31 -5.12 -1.73
C VAL A 188 -11.45 -6.58 -1.35
N THR A 189 -10.60 -7.42 -1.93
CA THR A 189 -10.52 -8.85 -1.62
C THR A 189 -9.31 -9.08 -0.73
N VAL A 190 -9.53 -9.52 0.50
CA VAL A 190 -8.44 -9.89 1.42
C VAL A 190 -8.14 -11.38 1.24
N GLN A 191 -6.86 -11.71 1.05
CA GLN A 191 -6.40 -13.10 0.89
C GLN A 191 -5.31 -13.43 1.93
N PRO A 192 -5.09 -14.72 2.26
CA PRO A 192 -3.96 -15.11 3.10
C PRO A 192 -2.62 -14.70 2.48
N PRO A 193 -1.56 -14.53 3.28
CA PRO A 193 -0.26 -14.12 2.79
C PRO A 193 0.25 -15.12 1.74
N ALA A 194 0.61 -14.64 0.56
CA ALA A 194 1.36 -15.44 -0.41
C ALA A 194 2.84 -15.42 0.00
N ALA A 195 3.51 -16.57 -0.12
CA ALA A 195 4.96 -16.62 0.09
C ALA A 195 5.65 -15.69 -0.92
N CYS A 196 6.60 -14.89 -0.43
CA CYS A 196 7.60 -14.27 -1.28
C CYS A 196 8.25 -15.35 -2.16
N ALA A 197 8.24 -15.15 -3.48
CA ALA A 197 9.03 -15.95 -4.41
C ALA A 197 10.43 -15.36 -4.55
#